data_AF-A0A2D6LTE0-F1
#
_entry.id   AF-A0A2D6LTE0-F1
#
_cell.length_a   1.000
_cell.length_b   1.000
_cell.length_c   1.000
_cell.angle_alpha   90.00
_cell.angle_beta   90.00
_cell.angle_gamma   90.00
#
_symmetry.space_group_name_H-M   'P 1'
#
loop_
_entity.id
_entity.type
_entity.pdbx_description
1 polymer ?
#
loop_
_entity_poly.entity_id
_entity_poly.type
_entity_poly.pdbx_seq_one_letter_code
_entity_poly.pdbx_strand_id
1 'polypeptide(L)' 'MKLLTLEDYQKAGETFWPKYWYVAKELGEDARAEDILKILESIGTVALRLKMEDKLDPFGFNKKSEKDSMPGSNT' A
#
# COMPACT_ATOMS: atom_id res chain seq x y z
N MET A 1 29.05 -6.79 -7.25
CA MET A 1 28.19 -5.96 -6.39
C MET A 1 28.68 -4.53 -6.45
N LYS A 2 27.78 -3.54 -6.45
CA LYS A 2 28.17 -2.14 -6.28
C LYS A 2 28.43 -1.87 -4.79
N LEU A 3 29.42 -1.05 -4.48
CA LEU A 3 29.67 -0.59 -3.10
C LEU A 3 28.65 0.49 -2.75
N LEU A 4 28.09 0.41 -1.55
CA LEU A 4 27.17 1.43 -1.02
C LEU A 4 27.97 2.47 -0.25
N THR A 5 27.65 3.72 -0.47
CA THR A 5 28.23 4.89 0.18
C THR A 5 27.34 5.39 1.32
N LEU A 6 27.85 6.26 2.19
CA LEU A 6 27.05 6.91 3.22
C LEU A 6 25.86 7.69 2.62
N GLU A 7 26.06 8.33 1.47
CA GLU A 7 25.02 9.09 0.78
C GLU A 7 23.84 8.18 0.36
N ASP A 8 24.14 6.94 -0.05
CA ASP A 8 23.10 5.94 -0.36
C ASP A 8 22.24 5.61 0.88
N TYR A 9 22.86 5.50 2.07
CA TYR A 9 22.13 5.25 3.32
C TYR A 9 21.32 6.47 3.75
N GLN A 10 21.87 7.68 3.62
CA GLN A 10 21.16 8.92 3.94
C GLN A 10 19.90 9.05 3.08
N LYS A 11 20.03 8.81 1.77
CA LYS A 11 18.91 8.85 0.83
C LYS A 11 17.86 7.78 1.11
N ALA A 12 18.27 6.56 1.45
CA ALA A 12 17.33 5.53 1.89
C ALA A 12 16.59 5.97 3.18
N GLY A 13 17.33 6.60 4.10
CA GLY A 13 16.85 7.14 5.37
C GLY A 13 15.69 8.12 5.22
N GLU A 14 15.67 8.95 4.18
CA GLU A 14 14.58 9.92 3.91
C GLU A 14 13.20 9.24 3.86
N THR A 15 13.14 8.02 3.37
CA THR A 15 11.89 7.25 3.28
C THR A 15 11.67 6.30 4.45
N PHE A 16 12.76 5.83 5.06
CA PHE A 16 12.74 4.83 6.14
C PHE A 16 12.45 5.48 7.50
N TRP A 17 13.24 6.49 7.90
CA TRP A 17 13.20 7.06 9.24
C TRP A 17 11.84 7.63 9.65
N PRO A 18 11.09 8.34 8.79
CA PRO A 18 9.77 8.82 9.19
C PRO A 18 8.81 7.72 9.63
N LYS A 19 8.90 6.52 9.03
CA LYS A 19 8.06 5.37 9.38
C LYS A 19 8.57 4.68 10.64
N TYR A 20 9.89 4.52 10.75
CA TYR A 20 10.52 3.98 11.94
C TYR A 20 10.15 4.81 13.19
N TRP A 21 10.30 6.13 13.11
CA TRP A 21 10.01 7.02 14.24
C TRP A 21 8.53 7.14 14.56
N TYR A 22 7.65 7.03 13.56
CA TYR A 22 6.22 6.89 13.81
C TYR A 22 5.94 5.68 14.71
N VAL A 23 6.44 4.49 14.34
CA VAL A 23 6.23 3.27 15.13
C VAL A 23 6.90 3.35 16.50
N ALA A 24 8.12 3.87 16.58
CA ALA A 24 8.85 4.04 17.84
C ALA A 24 8.06 4.92 18.83
N LYS A 25 7.46 6.02 18.34
CA LYS A 25 6.64 6.91 19.16
C LYS A 25 5.38 6.21 19.70
N GLU A 26 4.72 5.38 18.89
CA GLU A 26 3.52 4.63 19.32
C GLU A 26 3.85 3.52 20.32
N LEU A 27 5.03 2.91 20.24
CA LEU A 27 5.46 1.85 21.17
C LEU A 27 6.02 2.39 22.50
N GLY A 28 6.52 3.63 22.52
CA GLY A 28 7.09 4.27 23.71
C GLY A 28 8.61 4.15 23.80
N GLU A 29 9.18 4.80 24.83
CA GLU A 29 10.63 5.04 24.94
C GLU A 29 11.48 3.78 25.14
N ASP A 30 10.90 2.72 25.69
CA ASP A 30 11.59 1.44 25.94
C ASP A 30 11.54 0.46 24.75
N ALA A 31 10.95 0.88 23.63
CA ALA A 31 10.81 0.03 22.45
C ALA A 31 12.17 -0.31 21.84
N ARG A 32 12.47 -1.60 21.71
CA ARG A 32 13.68 -2.07 21.04
C ARG A 32 13.54 -1.94 19.53
N ALA A 33 14.67 -1.82 18.84
CA ALA A 33 14.69 -1.71 17.38
C ALA A 33 13.98 -2.91 16.70
N GLU A 34 14.13 -4.13 17.23
CA GLU A 34 13.48 -5.33 16.69
C GLU A 34 11.95 -5.27 16.81
N ASP A 35 11.45 -4.73 17.93
CA ASP A 35 10.02 -4.57 18.16
C ASP A 35 9.45 -3.52 17.19
N ILE A 36 10.16 -2.41 16.99
CA ILE A 36 9.81 -1.38 16.02
C ILE A 36 9.77 -1.93 14.59
N LEU A 37 10.80 -2.68 14.18
CA LEU A 37 10.88 -3.26 12.83
C LEU A 37 9.76 -4.27 12.57
N LYS A 38 9.42 -5.09 13.56
CA LYS A 38 8.33 -6.08 13.45
C LYS A 38 6.96 -5.41 13.30
N ILE A 39 6.70 -4.35 14.06
CA ILE A 39 5.46 -3.59 13.96
C ILE A 39 5.42 -2.79 12.65
N LEU A 40 6.55 -2.23 12.22
CA LEU A 40 6.67 -1.55 10.93
C LEU A 40 6.30 -2.46 9.75
N GLU A 41 6.76 -3.72 9.74
CA GLU A 41 6.38 -4.72 8.73
C GLU A 41 4.87 -5.03 8.76
N SER A 42 4.32 -5.20 9.97
CA SER A 42 2.90 -5.50 10.17
C SER A 42 2.00 -4.35 9.67
N ILE A 43 2.33 -3.11 10.05
CA ILE A 43 1.63 -1.90 9.58
C ILE A 43 1.81 -1.71 8.08
N GLY A 44 3.01 -1.96 7.55
CA GLY A 44 3.28 -1.89 6.11
C GLY A 44 2.35 -2.80 5.29
N THR A 45 2.11 -4.02 5.77
CA THR A 45 1.17 -4.95 5.12
C THR A 45 -0.27 -4.43 5.13
N VAL A 46 -0.73 -3.85 6.25
CA VAL A 46 -2.09 -3.28 6.35
C VAL A 46 -2.22 -2.03 5.47
N ALA A 47 -1.24 -1.13 5.50
CA ALA A 47 -1.23 0.07 4.69
C ALA A 47 -1.26 -0.24 3.19
N LEU A 48 -0.56 -1.29 2.75
CA LEU A 48 -0.61 -1.76 1.37
C LEU A 48 -2.01 -2.24 0.98
N ARG A 49 -2.67 -3.04 1.82
CA ARG A 49 -4.05 -3.51 1.58
C ARG A 49 -5.02 -2.35 1.44
N LEU A 50 -5.01 -1.41 2.39
CA LEU A 50 -5.85 -0.21 2.34
C LEU A 50 -5.61 0.59 1.05
N LYS A 51 -4.34 0.76 0.66
CA LYS A 51 -3.99 1.48 -0.58
C LYS A 51 -4.46 0.77 -1.85
N MET A 52 -4.61 -0.56 -1.82
CA MET A 52 -5.16 -1.34 -2.92
C MET A 52 -6.67 -1.26 -2.96
N GLU A 53 -7.35 -1.31 -1.81
CA GLU A 53 -8.81 -1.12 -1.69
C GLU A 53 -9.24 0.26 -2.20
N ASP A 54 -8.50 1.32 -1.86
CA ASP A 54 -8.75 2.69 -2.37
C ASP A 54 -8.62 2.83 -3.90
N LYS A 55 -7.90 1.91 -4.55
CA LYS A 55 -7.69 1.90 -6.02
C LYS A 55 -8.67 1.00 -6.75
N LEU A 56 -9.41 0.16 -6.03
CA LEU A 56 -10.51 -0.61 -6.58
C LEU A 56 -11.73 0.30 -6.61
N ASP A 57 -11.80 1.13 -7.67
CA ASP A 57 -13.07 1.70 -8.15
C ASP A 57 -14.12 0.56 -8.13
N PRO A 58 -15.33 0.75 -7.57
CA PRO A 58 -16.21 -0.35 -7.25
C PRO A 58 -16.45 -1.12 -8.54
N PHE A 59 -15.91 -2.33 -8.57
CA PHE A 59 -15.93 -3.23 -9.71
C PHE A 59 -17.24 -3.05 -10.48
N GLY A 60 -17.13 -2.46 -11.68
CA GLY A 60 -18.24 -2.19 -12.59
C GLY A 60 -18.85 -3.46 -13.15
N PHE A 61 -19.33 -4.34 -12.27
CA PHE A 61 -20.26 -5.42 -12.60
C PHE A 61 -21.66 -4.84 -12.74
N ASN A 62 -21.82 -4.00 -13.76
CA ASN A 62 -23.08 -3.84 -14.46
C ASN A 62 -22.77 -3.88 -15.97
N LYS A 63 -22.31 -5.04 -16.45
CA LYS A 63 -22.68 -5.44 -17.82
C LYS A 63 -24.19 -5.66 -17.79
N LYS A 64 -24.97 -4.60 -18.05
CA LYS A 64 -26.29 -4.82 -18.64
C LYS A 64 -26.00 -5.59 -19.91
N SER A 65 -26.40 -6.86 -19.93
CA SER A 65 -26.42 -7.67 -21.13
C SER A 65 -27.07 -6.85 -22.24
N GLU A 66 -26.37 -6.66 -23.36
CA GLU A 66 -26.96 -6.23 -24.63
C GLU A 66 -27.90 -7.35 -25.12
N LYS A 67 -29.00 -7.52 -24.39
CA LYS A 67 -30.22 -8.24 -24.76
C LYS A 67 -31.36 -7.25 -24.55
N ASP A 68 -31.33 -6.09 -25.22
CA ASP A 68 -32.51 -5.23 -25.34
C ASP A 68 -32.40 -4.17 -26.46
N SER A 69 -31.83 -4.56 -27.60
CA SER A 69 -31.99 -3.81 -28.85
C SER A 69 -32.21 -4.79 -29.99
N MET A 70 -33.33 -5.52 -29.97
CA MET A 70 -33.87 -6.17 -31.18
C MET A 70 -34.38 -5.05 -32.12
N PRO A 71 -33.85 -4.87 -33.34
CA PRO A 71 -34.63 -4.22 -34.38
C PRO A 71 -35.68 -5.22 -34.87
N GLY A 72 -36.95 -4.79 -34.79
CA GLY A 72 -38.11 -5.58 -35.18
C GLY A 72 -38.01 -6.15 -36.60
N SER A 73 -38.50 -7.38 -36.69
CA SER A 73 -39.10 -8.06 -37.85
C SER A 73 -39.10 -7.32 -39.20
N ASN A 74 -38.47 -7.95 -40.19
CA ASN A 74 -38.78 -7.75 -41.61
C ASN A 74 -40.28 -8.01 -41.88
N THR A 75 -40.95 -7.02 -42.46
CA THR A 75 -42.11 -7.19 -43.36
C THR A 75 -41.87 -6.36 -44.60
#